data_AF-A0A9D8NBN2-F1
#
_entry.id   AF-A0A9D8NBN2-F1
#
_cell.length_a   1.000
_cell.length_b   1.000
_cell.length_c   1.000
_cell.angle_alpha   90.00
_cell.angle_beta   90.00
_cell.angle_gamma   90.00
#
_symmetry.space_group_name_H-M   'P 1'
#
loop_
_entity.id
_entity.type
_entity.pdbx_description
1 polymer ?
#
loop_
_entity_poly.entity_id
_entity_poly.type
_entity_poly.pdbx_seq_one_letter_code
_entity_poly.pdbx_strand_id
1 'polypeptide(L)'
;MAQIITTEKTVAESPRHKYGKNKETQPSAPLFRKTNYILMIAGAVVLAIGYIALTGGGSDNPEKFSESLFDTRRMVVAPILIVLGLVTEIFAIMWHPSTKRTPTEETTKE
;
A
#
# COMPACT_ATOMS: atom_id res chain seq x y z
N MET A 1 -47.12 -42.21 -29.54
CA MET A 1 -46.38 -43.10 -28.62
C MET A 1 -45.25 -43.77 -29.39
N ALA A 2 -44.01 -43.53 -28.95
CA ALA A 2 -42.75 -44.27 -29.12
C ALA A 2 -42.20 -44.72 -30.51
N GLN A 3 -40.98 -44.18 -30.80
CA GLN A 3 -39.74 -44.80 -31.33
C GLN A 3 -39.76 -45.36 -32.78
N ILE A 4 -38.78 -45.17 -33.68
CA ILE A 4 -37.31 -45.24 -33.60
C ILE A 4 -36.68 -44.51 -34.82
N ILE A 5 -35.60 -43.74 -34.62
CA ILE A 5 -34.88 -42.99 -35.68
C ILE A 5 -33.38 -43.38 -35.63
N THR A 6 -32.90 -43.97 -36.73
CA THR A 6 -31.66 -43.66 -37.47
C THR A 6 -30.27 -43.84 -36.81
N THR A 7 -29.58 -44.86 -37.36
CA THR A 7 -28.14 -45.00 -37.67
C THR A 7 -27.08 -44.67 -36.61
N GLU A 8 -26.42 -45.74 -36.17
CA GLU A 8 -24.98 -45.82 -35.94
C GLU A 8 -24.17 -45.02 -36.97
N LYS A 9 -23.49 -43.97 -36.52
CA LYS A 9 -22.24 -43.53 -37.15
C LYS A 9 -21.37 -42.79 -36.13
N THR A 10 -20.37 -43.50 -35.64
CA THR A 10 -19.01 -43.01 -35.31
C THR A 10 -18.91 -41.59 -34.73
N VAL A 11 -19.05 -41.47 -33.40
CA VAL A 11 -18.46 -40.34 -32.68
C VAL A 11 -16.98 -40.68 -32.44
N ALA A 12 -16.15 -40.29 -33.40
CA ALA A 12 -14.71 -40.29 -33.24
C ALA A 12 -14.34 -39.22 -32.18
N GLU A 13 -13.79 -39.72 -31.07
CA GLU A 13 -12.92 -39.09 -30.07
C GLU A 13 -12.84 -37.55 -30.04
N SER A 14 -13.38 -36.98 -28.95
CA SER A 14 -13.17 -35.58 -28.54
C SER A 14 -11.68 -35.31 -28.30
N PRO A 15 -11.07 -34.26 -28.89
CA PRO A 15 -9.67 -33.96 -28.62
C PRO A 15 -9.51 -33.58 -27.16
N ARG A 16 -8.72 -34.38 -26.44
CA ARG A 16 -8.43 -34.25 -25.02
C ARG A 16 -7.95 -32.85 -24.64
N HIS A 17 -8.69 -32.28 -23.70
CA HIS A 17 -8.27 -31.39 -22.62
C HIS A 17 -6.80 -30.93 -22.67
N LYS A 18 -6.56 -29.69 -23.13
CA LYS A 18 -5.32 -28.95 -22.85
C LYS A 18 -5.47 -28.23 -21.51
N TYR A 19 -5.21 -28.95 -20.42
CA TYR A 19 -4.94 -28.34 -19.12
C TYR A 19 -3.43 -28.19 -18.95
N GLY A 20 -2.96 -26.95 -18.81
CA GLY A 20 -1.55 -26.67 -18.57
C GLY A 20 -1.09 -25.29 -19.01
N LYS A 21 -1.68 -24.22 -18.45
CA LYS A 21 -0.95 -22.96 -18.27
C LYS A 21 -0.94 -22.62 -16.78
N ASN A 22 -0.03 -23.26 -16.06
CA ASN A 22 0.40 -22.76 -14.77
C ASN A 22 1.65 -21.91 -14.98
N LYS A 23 1.72 -20.83 -14.19
CA LYS A 23 2.78 -19.82 -14.09
C LYS A 23 2.67 -18.67 -15.09
N GLU A 24 1.73 -17.79 -14.80
CA GLU A 24 2.12 -16.39 -14.65
C GLU A 24 1.62 -15.97 -13.27
N THR A 25 2.47 -16.15 -12.26
CA THR A 25 2.50 -15.22 -11.14
C THR A 25 2.58 -13.84 -11.77
N GLN A 26 1.43 -13.18 -11.89
CA GLN A 26 1.36 -11.77 -12.19
C GLN A 26 2.41 -11.14 -11.30
N PRO A 27 3.48 -10.52 -11.83
CA PRO A 27 4.37 -9.76 -11.00
C PRO A 27 3.44 -8.73 -10.37
N SER A 28 3.13 -8.89 -9.09
CA SER A 28 2.35 -7.91 -8.36
C SER A 28 3.12 -6.63 -8.56
N ALA A 29 2.57 -5.75 -9.40
CA ALA A 29 3.17 -4.45 -9.64
C ALA A 29 3.46 -3.90 -8.25
N PRO A 30 4.72 -3.60 -7.91
CA PRO A 30 5.07 -3.31 -6.53
C PRO A 30 4.17 -2.16 -6.08
N LEU A 31 3.25 -2.48 -5.17
CA LEU A 31 2.25 -1.53 -4.63
C LEU A 31 2.96 -0.31 -4.03
N PHE A 32 4.23 -0.50 -3.67
CA PHE A 32 5.13 0.50 -3.15
C PHE A 32 6.23 0.80 -4.17
N ARG A 33 6.07 1.90 -4.90
CA ARG A 33 7.16 2.52 -5.66
C ARG A 33 8.22 3.04 -4.68
N LYS A 34 9.50 2.96 -5.05
CA LYS A 34 10.64 3.42 -4.21
C LYS A 34 10.44 4.83 -3.64
N THR A 35 9.90 5.76 -4.43
CA THR A 35 9.60 7.13 -4.00
C THR A 35 8.57 7.18 -2.87
N ASN A 36 7.54 6.33 -2.92
CA ASN A 36 6.50 6.33 -1.89
C ASN A 36 7.03 5.76 -0.56
N TYR A 37 7.87 4.72 -0.67
CA TYR A 37 8.53 4.13 0.49
C TYR A 37 9.44 5.12 1.24
N ILE A 38 10.12 6.01 0.51
CA ILE A 38 10.94 7.08 1.11
C ILE A 38 10.07 8.09 1.87
N LEU A 39 8.91 8.47 1.31
CA LEU A 39 7.96 9.38 1.96
C LEU A 39 7.38 8.78 3.23
N MET A 40 7.06 7.48 3.23
CA MET A 40 6.63 6.76 4.43
C MET A 40 7.72 6.77 5.50
N ILE A 41 8.96 6.38 5.18
CA ILE A 41 10.03 6.40 6.19
C ILE A 41 10.23 7.80 6.78
N ALA A 42 10.17 8.84 5.94
CA ALA A 42 10.26 10.22 6.41
C ALA A 42 9.11 10.57 7.38
N GLY A 43 7.86 10.19 7.06
CA GLY A 43 6.70 10.35 7.95
C GLY A 43 6.86 9.63 9.29
N ALA A 44 7.31 8.37 9.25
CA ALA A 44 7.56 7.57 10.43
C ALA A 44 8.63 8.16 11.36
N VAL A 45 9.69 8.75 10.81
CA VAL A 45 10.72 9.44 11.58
C VAL A 45 10.15 10.67 12.28
N VAL A 46 9.32 11.46 11.60
CA VAL A 46 8.65 12.63 12.20
C VAL A 46 7.72 12.21 13.34
N LEU A 47 6.96 11.13 13.15
CA LEU A 47 6.11 10.54 14.20
C LEU A 47 6.92 10.08 15.41
N ALA A 48 8.04 9.38 15.17
CA ALA A 48 8.91 8.91 16.24
C ALA A 48 9.47 10.07 17.06
N ILE A 49 9.90 11.16 16.42
CA ILE A 49 10.37 12.37 17.10
C ILE A 49 9.25 12.99 17.96
N GLY A 50 8.03 13.07 17.43
CA GLY A 50 6.87 13.56 18.18
C GLY A 50 6.58 12.73 19.43
N TYR A 51 6.66 11.40 19.32
CA TYR A 51 6.49 10.49 20.46
C TYR A 51 7.60 10.62 21.50
N ILE A 52 8.86 10.74 21.08
CA ILE A 52 10.01 10.94 21.98
C ILE A 52 9.89 12.29 22.71
N ALA A 53 9.37 13.31 22.05
CA ALA A 53 9.11 14.60 22.68
C ALA A 53 8.05 14.53 23.79
N LEU A 54 7.05 13.63 23.68
CA LEU A 54 6.06 13.39 24.73
C LEU A 54 6.64 12.66 25.96
N THR A 55 7.59 11.75 25.76
CA THR A 55 8.17 10.97 26.88
C THR A 55 9.25 11.72 27.66
N GLY A 56 9.77 12.83 27.12
CA GLY A 56 10.93 13.57 27.65
C GLY A 56 10.70 14.48 28.86
N GLY A 57 9.67 14.23 29.68
CA GLY A 57 9.27 15.09 30.79
C GLY A 57 8.78 14.32 32.02
N GLY A 58 9.46 13.25 32.42
CA GLY A 58 9.19 12.58 33.70
C GLY A 58 9.95 13.25 34.85
N SER A 59 9.28 13.51 35.98
CA SER A 59 9.93 13.95 37.22
C SER A 59 10.43 12.73 38.00
N ASP A 60 11.64 12.79 38.55
CA ASP A 60 12.18 11.74 39.42
C ASP A 60 11.40 11.61 40.75
N ASN A 61 10.68 12.68 41.16
CA ASN A 61 9.82 12.68 42.35
C ASN A 61 8.37 13.04 41.96
N PRO A 62 7.40 12.11 42.07
CA PRO A 62 6.00 12.34 41.70
C PRO A 62 5.26 13.32 42.64
N GLU A 63 5.80 13.60 43.82
CA GLU A 63 5.23 14.58 44.78
C GLU A 63 5.69 16.02 44.55
N LYS A 64 6.72 16.24 43.72
CA LYS A 64 7.14 17.58 43.30
C LYS A 64 6.74 17.78 41.84
N PHE A 65 5.68 18.56 41.63
CA PHE A 65 5.36 19.08 40.30
C PHE A 65 6.55 19.93 39.82
N SER A 66 7.35 19.37 38.92
CA SER A 66 8.41 20.11 38.26
C SER A 66 7.79 20.96 37.16
N GLU A 67 7.95 22.29 37.25
CA GLU A 67 7.52 23.23 36.19
C GLU A 67 8.13 22.89 34.82
N SER A 68 9.25 22.16 34.79
CA SER A 68 9.84 21.66 33.54
C SER A 68 8.98 20.63 32.80
N LEU A 69 8.05 19.94 33.47
CA LEU A 69 7.08 19.05 32.83
C LEU A 69 5.95 19.85 32.18
N PHE A 70 5.65 21.01 32.76
CA PHE A 70 4.69 21.99 32.26
C PHE A 70 5.35 23.07 31.41
N ASP A 71 6.49 22.76 30.78
CA ASP A 71 6.93 23.52 29.62
C ASP A 71 5.92 23.25 28.49
N THR A 72 4.78 23.94 28.63
CA THR A 72 3.51 23.71 27.95
C THR A 72 3.70 23.81 26.44
N ARG A 73 4.76 24.53 26.03
CA ARG A 73 5.20 24.62 24.66
C ARG A 73 5.59 23.26 24.07
N ARG A 74 6.29 22.40 24.80
CA ARG A 74 6.65 21.03 24.34
C ARG A 74 5.46 20.08 24.36
N MET A 75 4.63 20.16 25.39
CA MET A 75 3.38 19.38 25.49
C MET A 75 2.36 19.72 24.40
N VAL A 76 2.46 20.90 23.78
CA VAL A 76 1.61 21.31 22.64
C VAL A 76 2.30 21.05 21.30
N VAL A 77 3.61 21.30 21.19
CA VAL A 77 4.38 21.04 19.97
C VAL A 77 4.45 19.54 19.66
N ALA A 78 4.56 18.68 20.67
CA ALA A 78 4.66 17.23 20.45
C ALA A 78 3.37 16.63 19.85
N PRO A 79 2.15 16.91 20.35
CA PRO A 79 0.90 16.50 19.69
C PRO A 79 0.76 17.04 18.26
N ILE A 80 1.17 18.30 18.02
CA ILE A 80 1.13 18.89 16.68
C ILE A 80 2.04 18.11 15.72
N LEU A 81 3.26 17.75 16.16
CA LEU A 81 4.19 16.94 15.37
C LEU A 81 3.62 15.55 15.08
N ILE A 82 2.94 14.93 16.04
CA ILE A 82 2.30 13.62 15.85
C ILE A 82 1.16 13.73 14.82
N VAL A 83 0.32 14.74 14.91
CA VAL A 83 -0.76 14.97 13.93
C VAL A 83 -0.18 15.22 12.54
N LEU A 84 0.85 16.07 12.42
CA LEU A 84 1.51 16.33 11.14
C LEU A 84 2.17 15.08 10.55
N GLY A 85 2.83 14.27 11.39
CA GLY A 85 3.40 12.99 11.00
C GLY A 85 2.34 12.01 10.50
N LEU A 86 1.19 11.91 11.20
CA LEU A 86 0.07 11.07 10.78
C LEU A 86 -0.53 11.52 9.44
N VAL A 87 -0.74 12.83 9.26
CA VAL A 87 -1.24 13.39 7.99
C VAL A 87 -0.27 13.10 6.85
N THR A 88 1.04 13.22 7.10
CA THR A 88 2.09 12.93 6.13
C THR A 88 2.11 11.46 5.73
N GLU A 89 1.96 10.54 6.68
CA GLU A 89 1.85 9.09 6.43
C GLU A 89 0.61 8.75 5.60
N ILE A 90 -0.55 9.30 5.97
CA ILE A 90 -1.80 9.10 5.21
C ILE A 90 -1.62 9.60 3.77
N PHE A 91 -1.01 10.77 3.59
CA PHE A 91 -0.74 11.32 2.28
C PHE A 91 0.25 10.47 1.48
N ALA A 92 1.34 9.99 2.10
CA ALA A 92 2.29 9.10 1.46
C ALA A 92 1.60 7.82 0.98
N ILE A 93 0.86 7.13 1.85
CA ILE A 93 0.15 5.90 1.48
C ILE A 93 -0.86 6.17 0.34
N MET A 94 -1.60 7.27 0.41
CA MET A 94 -2.64 7.61 -0.57
C MET A 94 -2.08 8.11 -1.90
N TRP A 95 -0.85 8.65 -1.93
CA TRP A 95 -0.24 9.21 -3.13
C TRP A 95 0.19 8.11 -4.10
N HIS A 96 -0.74 7.72 -4.98
CA HIS A 96 -0.46 6.83 -6.10
C HIS A 96 -0.22 7.64 -7.38
N PRO A 97 1.03 7.78 -7.86
CA PRO A 97 1.30 8.46 -9.12
C PRO A 97 0.80 7.59 -10.27
N SER A 98 -0.28 8.03 -10.95
CA SER A 98 -0.79 7.41 -12.17
C SER A 98 0.32 7.40 -13.22
N THR A 99 0.87 6.22 -13.50
CA THR A 99 1.75 6.01 -14.65
C THR A 99 0.96 6.34 -15.90
N LYS A 100 1.22 7.50 -16.52
CA LYS A 100 0.70 7.81 -17.85
C LYS A 100 1.30 6.78 -18.80
N ARG A 101 0.46 5.87 -19.32
CA ARG A 101 0.85 5.06 -20.48
C ARG A 101 0.84 6.00 -21.66
N THR A 102 2.01 6.47 -22.07
CA THR A 102 2.17 7.10 -23.38
C THR A 102 1.77 6.03 -24.40
N PRO A 103 0.74 6.23 -25.24
CA PRO A 103 0.48 5.34 -26.34
C PRO A 103 1.72 5.38 -27.23
N THR A 104 2.41 4.26 -27.36
CA THR A 104 3.39 4.06 -28.42
C THR A 104 2.61 4.13 -29.73
N GLU A 105 2.59 5.31 -30.33
CA GLU A 105 2.20 5.51 -31.71
C GLU A 105 3.33 4.98 -32.59
N GLU A 106 3.45 3.65 -32.67
CA GLU A 106 4.19 2.99 -33.75
C GLU A 106 3.26 2.91 -34.96
N THR A 107 3.17 4.04 -35.63
CA THR A 107 3.29 4.18 -37.08
C THR A 107 2.97 2.93 -37.90
N THR A 108 1.76 2.91 -38.46
CA THR A 108 1.53 2.42 -39.82
C THR A 108 2.58 3.07 -40.74
N LYS A 109 3.56 2.29 -41.19
CA LYS A 109 4.33 2.58 -42.40
C LYS A 109 4.35 1.32 -43.25
N GLU A 110 3.60 1.45 -44.36
CA GLU A 110 3.66 0.75 -45.66
C GLU A 110 3.52 -0.77 -45.71
#